data_AF-A0A379T5A9-F1
#
_entry.id   AF-A0A379T5A9-F1
#
_cell.length_a   1.000
_cell.length_b   1.000
_cell.length_c   1.000
_cell.angle_alpha   90.00
_cell.angle_beta   90.00
_cell.angle_gamma   90.00
#
_symmetry.space_group_name_H-M   'P 1'
#
loop_
_entity.id
_entity.type
_entity.pdbx_description
1 polymer ?
#
loop_
_entity_poly.entity_id
_entity_poly.type
_entity_poly.pdbx_seq_one_letter_code
_entity_poly.pdbx_strand_id
1 'polypeptide(L)'
;MHNWKPVWPDLYPALGKAYREINNYYNGSAKVDSKQEKVDFFVVNASKYSGHDLRKFFTHWGVDYSTDADNQITAMNLPQVIEPSGTVSATLEKRADQTQVEAYATIKNADTHYNTGFVTNTSTIGPTSLVWNGGLYQSTPLYVQVVDTKNRNFIVKLYGQRTAGYCEPYTLNTAGACNSGSDTTVTIRYDSSNNQDLPAGEYHGVLHLIARDWHNDNWSENVNFNIHINN
;
A
#
# COMPACT_ATOMS: atom_id res chain seq x y z
N MET A 1 -13.94 -16.81 13.97
CA MET A 1 -14.37 -15.50 13.42
C MET A 1 -13.20 -14.95 12.62
N HIS A 2 -13.32 -14.90 11.30
CA HIS A 2 -12.27 -14.33 10.45
C HIS A 2 -12.41 -12.80 10.52
N ASN A 3 -11.46 -12.12 11.17
CA ASN A 3 -11.41 -10.65 11.19
C ASN A 3 -11.01 -10.18 9.80
N TRP A 4 -12.00 -9.93 8.95
CA TRP A 4 -11.84 -9.24 7.68
C TRP A 4 -11.47 -7.78 8.00
N LYS A 5 -10.17 -7.46 7.94
CA LYS A 5 -9.72 -6.06 7.85
C LYS A 5 -9.86 -5.65 6.40
N PRO A 6 -10.74 -4.69 6.05
CA PRO A 6 -10.87 -4.25 4.67
C PRO A 6 -9.54 -3.65 4.21
N VAL A 7 -9.10 -4.02 3.01
CA VAL A 7 -7.98 -3.36 2.35
C VAL A 7 -8.49 -2.08 1.68
N TRP A 8 -7.61 -1.09 1.47
CA TRP A 8 -7.98 0.21 0.89
C TRP A 8 -8.84 0.18 -0.40
N PRO A 9 -8.67 -0.75 -1.36
CA PRO A 9 -9.56 -0.84 -2.52
C PRO A 9 -11.02 -1.18 -2.18
N ASP A 10 -11.27 -1.86 -1.06
CA ASP A 10 -12.62 -2.26 -0.63
C ASP A 10 -13.33 -1.16 0.18
N LEU A 11 -12.64 -0.08 0.53
CA LEU A 11 -13.19 1.04 1.30
C LEU A 11 -14.41 1.66 0.60
N TYR A 12 -14.28 2.02 -0.68
CA TYR A 12 -15.37 2.66 -1.42
C TYR A 12 -16.57 1.73 -1.66
N PRO A 13 -16.40 0.47 -2.07
CA PRO A 13 -17.49 -0.50 -2.11
C PRO A 13 -18.21 -0.66 -0.77
N ALA A 14 -17.46 -0.76 0.35
CA ALA A 14 -18.02 -0.89 1.69
C ALA A 14 -18.80 0.36 2.11
N LEU A 15 -18.23 1.55 1.90
CA LEU A 15 -18.88 2.84 2.15
C LEU A 15 -20.18 2.98 1.34
N GLY A 16 -20.14 2.65 0.05
CA GLY A 16 -21.30 2.72 -0.82
C GLY A 16 -22.41 1.76 -0.39
N LYS A 17 -22.04 0.54 0.06
CA LYS A 17 -23.00 -0.42 0.63
C LYS A 17 -23.64 0.13 1.91
N ALA A 18 -22.83 0.59 2.86
CA ALA A 18 -23.32 1.15 4.12
C ALA A 18 -24.25 2.35 3.90
N TYR A 19 -23.91 3.23 2.96
CA TYR A 19 -24.72 4.41 2.64
C TYR A 19 -26.09 4.03 2.04
N ARG A 20 -26.15 2.97 1.23
CA ARG A 20 -27.42 2.45 0.70
C ARG A 20 -28.28 1.78 1.77
N GLU A 21 -27.65 1.06 2.69
CA GLU A 21 -28.36 0.37 3.77
C GLU A 21 -29.01 1.36 4.74
N ILE A 22 -28.28 2.39 5.18
CA ILE A 22 -28.82 3.39 6.11
C ILE A 22 -29.96 4.20 5.47
N ASN A 23 -29.83 4.57 4.20
CA ASN A 23 -30.86 5.33 3.48
C ASN A 23 -31.96 4.45 2.85
N ASN A 24 -31.99 3.16 3.16
CA ASN A 24 -33.05 2.29 2.67
C ASN A 24 -34.40 2.79 3.21
N TYR A 25 -35.39 2.92 2.32
CA TYR A 25 -36.74 3.40 2.64
C TYR A 25 -37.38 2.62 3.80
N TYR A 26 -37.06 1.33 3.95
CA TYR A 26 -37.56 0.48 5.02
C TYR A 26 -36.86 0.66 6.38
N ASN A 27 -35.78 1.45 6.44
CA ASN A 27 -35.00 1.68 7.67
C ASN A 27 -35.54 2.84 8.54
N GLY A 28 -36.76 3.29 8.26
CA GLY A 28 -37.46 4.32 9.05
C GLY A 28 -36.86 5.72 8.91
N SER A 29 -36.73 6.42 10.04
CA SER A 29 -36.20 7.80 10.14
C SER A 29 -34.68 7.87 10.29
N ALA A 30 -33.98 6.74 10.37
CA ALA A 30 -32.52 6.69 10.50
C ALA A 30 -31.85 6.92 9.13
N LYS A 31 -32.02 8.12 8.58
CA LYS A 31 -31.49 8.53 7.27
C LYS A 31 -30.36 9.54 7.43
N VAL A 32 -29.55 9.65 6.39
CA VAL A 32 -28.42 10.57 6.31
C VAL A 32 -28.78 11.67 5.31
N ASP A 33 -29.58 12.63 5.76
CA ASP A 33 -30.31 13.54 4.87
C ASP A 33 -29.62 14.92 4.78
N SER A 34 -29.25 15.49 5.93
CA SER A 34 -28.58 16.78 6.02
C SER A 34 -27.13 16.73 5.55
N LYS A 35 -26.57 17.91 5.24
CA LYS A 35 -25.15 18.03 4.87
C LYS A 35 -24.24 17.51 5.99
N GLN A 36 -24.53 17.87 7.24
CA GLN A 36 -23.70 17.47 8.38
C GLN A 36 -23.77 15.96 8.60
N GLU A 37 -24.96 15.35 8.56
CA GLU A 37 -25.11 13.90 8.68
C GLU A 37 -24.31 13.16 7.60
N LYS A 38 -24.27 13.67 6.36
CA LYS A 38 -23.47 13.06 5.27
C LYS A 38 -21.98 13.13 5.54
N VAL A 39 -21.49 14.26 6.05
CA VAL A 39 -20.09 14.42 6.45
C VAL A 39 -19.75 13.47 7.60
N ASP A 40 -20.55 13.51 8.67
CA ASP A 40 -20.36 12.67 9.85
C ASP A 40 -20.41 11.17 9.50
N PHE A 41 -21.41 10.77 8.70
CA PHE A 41 -21.52 9.40 8.19
C PHE A 41 -20.26 8.98 7.45
N PHE A 42 -19.77 9.84 6.54
CA PHE A 42 -18.58 9.53 5.75
C PHE A 42 -17.34 9.40 6.64
N VAL A 43 -17.11 10.36 7.54
CA VAL A 43 -15.94 10.37 8.43
C VAL A 43 -15.92 9.18 9.38
N VAL A 44 -17.06 8.85 10.00
CA VAL A 44 -17.21 7.69 10.89
C VAL A 44 -17.00 6.38 10.14
N ASN A 45 -17.68 6.20 9.00
CA ASN A 45 -17.61 4.95 8.27
C ASN A 45 -16.28 4.77 7.52
N ALA A 46 -15.65 5.85 7.06
CA ALA A 46 -14.33 5.76 6.45
C ALA A 46 -13.29 5.30 7.47
N SER A 47 -13.35 5.83 8.71
CA SER A 47 -12.49 5.36 9.79
C SER A 47 -12.76 3.89 10.11
N LYS A 48 -14.04 3.52 10.30
CA LYS A 48 -14.47 2.14 10.56
C LYS A 48 -13.99 1.14 9.51
N TYR A 49 -14.18 1.46 8.22
CA TYR A 49 -13.88 0.53 7.13
C TYR A 49 -12.40 0.55 6.72
N SER A 50 -11.69 1.66 6.89
CA SER A 50 -10.22 1.63 6.77
C SER A 50 -9.55 0.86 7.92
N GLY A 51 -10.25 0.73 9.06
CA GLY A 51 -9.69 0.14 10.28
C GLY A 51 -8.72 1.06 11.01
N HIS A 52 -8.68 2.34 10.63
CA HIS A 52 -7.82 3.37 11.21
C HIS A 52 -8.63 4.59 11.62
N ASP A 53 -8.17 5.29 12.63
CA ASP A 53 -8.69 6.61 12.98
C ASP A 53 -8.23 7.64 11.94
N LEU A 54 -9.16 8.10 11.10
CA LEU A 54 -8.88 9.06 10.02
C LEU A 54 -9.17 10.51 10.41
N ARG A 55 -9.44 10.81 11.69
CA ARG A 55 -9.78 12.17 12.12
C ARG A 55 -8.72 13.19 11.75
N LYS A 56 -7.44 12.90 12.02
CA LYS A 56 -6.32 13.79 11.63
C LYS A 56 -6.29 14.07 10.12
N PHE A 57 -6.55 13.04 9.30
CA PHE A 57 -6.62 13.19 7.84
C PHE A 57 -7.74 14.14 7.44
N PHE A 58 -8.95 13.96 8.00
CA PHE A 58 -10.09 14.83 7.70
C PHE A 58 -9.89 16.26 8.17
N THR A 59 -9.34 16.46 9.37
CA THR A 59 -8.97 17.79 9.88
C THR A 59 -7.95 18.48 8.98
N HIS A 60 -6.93 17.75 8.50
CA HIS A 60 -5.92 18.29 7.58
C HIS A 60 -6.55 18.80 6.26
N TRP A 61 -7.59 18.12 5.77
CA TRP A 61 -8.33 18.51 4.58
C TRP A 61 -9.48 19.51 4.83
N GLY A 62 -9.62 20.03 6.06
CA GLY A 62 -10.66 20.99 6.41
C GLY A 62 -12.09 20.42 6.36
N VAL A 63 -12.25 19.12 6.63
CA VAL A 63 -13.55 18.48 6.72
C VAL A 63 -14.10 18.63 8.14
N ASP A 64 -15.09 19.50 8.31
CA ASP A 64 -15.73 19.77 9.60
C ASP A 64 -16.78 18.70 9.94
N TYR A 65 -16.40 17.75 10.80
CA TYR A 65 -17.29 16.73 11.36
C TYR A 65 -17.72 17.08 12.79
N SER A 66 -18.87 16.58 13.23
CA SER A 66 -19.46 16.92 14.53
C SER A 66 -18.76 16.23 15.72
N THR A 67 -19.00 16.76 16.92
CA THR A 67 -18.60 16.10 18.18
C THR A 67 -19.17 14.69 18.32
N ASP A 68 -20.37 14.44 17.79
CA ASP A 68 -20.98 13.10 17.83
C ASP A 68 -20.23 12.12 16.93
N ALA A 69 -19.76 12.57 15.76
CA ALA A 69 -18.87 11.78 14.90
C ALA A 69 -17.52 11.50 15.59
N ASP A 70 -16.95 12.50 16.27
CA ASP A 70 -15.71 12.35 17.04
C ASP A 70 -15.84 11.30 18.15
N ASN A 71 -16.93 11.37 18.92
CA ASN A 71 -17.24 10.41 19.98
C ASN A 71 -17.42 9.00 19.44
N GLN A 72 -18.10 8.85 18.29
CA GLN A 72 -18.28 7.55 17.64
C GLN A 72 -16.94 6.93 17.23
N ILE A 73 -16.03 7.71 16.63
CA ILE A 73 -14.71 7.21 16.22
C ILE A 73 -13.86 6.90 17.45
N THR A 74 -13.89 7.75 18.48
CA THR A 74 -13.20 7.51 19.76
C THR A 74 -13.63 6.18 20.39
N ALA A 75 -14.94 5.88 20.37
CA ALA A 75 -15.49 4.63 20.91
C ALA A 75 -15.03 3.37 20.14
N MET A 76 -14.57 3.50 18.88
CA MET A 76 -14.06 2.37 18.11
C MET A 76 -12.63 1.96 18.51
N ASN A 77 -11.90 2.81 19.24
CA ASN A 77 -10.52 2.56 19.67
C ASN A 77 -9.61 2.09 18.51
N LEU A 78 -9.72 2.76 17.36
CA LEU A 78 -8.96 2.42 16.16
C LEU A 78 -7.50 2.90 16.28
N PRO A 79 -6.55 2.15 15.72
CA PRO A 79 -5.17 2.63 15.62
C PRO A 79 -5.10 3.88 14.73
N GLN A 80 -4.18 4.79 15.05
CA GLN A 80 -3.90 5.94 14.18
C GLN A 80 -3.32 5.46 12.84
N VAL A 81 -3.44 6.29 11.81
CA VAL A 81 -2.67 6.12 10.58
C VAL A 81 -1.20 6.36 10.90
N ILE A 82 -0.34 5.45 10.43
CA ILE A 82 1.11 5.64 10.52
C ILE A 82 1.49 6.70 9.48
N GLU A 83 1.98 7.84 9.94
CA GLU A 83 2.56 8.85 9.06
C GLU A 83 3.96 8.35 8.61
N PRO A 84 4.24 8.25 7.30
CA PRO A 84 5.55 7.85 6.84
C PRO A 84 6.62 8.84 7.32
N SER A 85 7.67 8.33 7.97
CA SER A 85 8.77 9.14 8.49
C SER A 85 9.73 9.61 7.39
N GLY A 86 9.64 8.99 6.21
CA GLY A 86 10.53 9.25 5.09
C GLY A 86 9.98 8.72 3.77
N THR A 87 10.72 9.02 2.70
CA THR A 87 10.46 8.49 1.37
C THR A 87 11.79 8.22 0.68
N VAL A 88 11.95 6.99 0.18
CA VAL A 88 13.04 6.61 -0.73
C VAL A 88 12.45 6.37 -2.11
N SER A 89 13.18 6.73 -3.16
CA SER A 89 12.73 6.53 -4.53
C SER A 89 13.85 5.99 -5.42
N ALA A 90 13.47 5.15 -6.37
CA ALA A 90 14.33 4.60 -7.40
C ALA A 90 13.61 4.62 -8.75
N THR A 91 14.35 4.43 -9.84
CA THR A 91 13.78 4.34 -11.19
C THR A 91 14.11 2.99 -11.79
N LEU A 92 13.09 2.30 -12.29
CA LEU A 92 13.20 1.10 -13.11
C LEU A 92 13.07 1.51 -14.57
N GLU A 93 14.19 1.46 -15.28
CA GLU A 93 14.31 1.91 -16.67
C GLU A 93 14.60 0.70 -17.58
N LYS A 94 13.63 0.31 -18.41
CA LYS A 94 13.80 -0.75 -19.42
C LYS A 94 13.88 -0.13 -20.81
N ARG A 95 15.01 -0.31 -21.49
CA ARG A 95 15.21 0.09 -22.89
C ARG A 95 14.76 -0.98 -23.88
N ALA A 96 14.45 -0.58 -25.11
CA ALA A 96 13.93 -1.48 -26.15
C ALA A 96 14.84 -2.70 -26.42
N ASP A 97 16.16 -2.54 -26.30
CA ASP A 97 17.17 -3.58 -26.52
C ASP A 97 17.36 -4.54 -25.33
N GLN A 98 16.72 -4.27 -24.19
CA GLN A 98 16.83 -5.08 -22.98
C GLN A 98 15.61 -5.98 -22.81
N THR A 99 15.84 -7.21 -22.37
CA THR A 99 14.75 -8.15 -22.01
C THR A 99 14.45 -8.16 -20.52
N GLN A 100 15.40 -7.74 -19.68
CA GLN A 100 15.33 -7.75 -18.23
C GLN A 100 16.08 -6.56 -17.64
N VAL A 101 15.53 -5.94 -16.59
CA VAL A 101 16.19 -4.89 -15.82
C VAL A 101 15.86 -5.00 -14.33
N GLU A 102 16.72 -4.45 -13.48
CA GLU A 102 16.50 -4.35 -12.04
C GLU A 102 16.69 -2.90 -11.57
N ALA A 103 15.98 -2.54 -10.50
CA ALA A 103 16.14 -1.30 -9.76
C ALA A 103 16.17 -1.61 -8.26
N TYR A 104 16.86 -0.76 -7.50
CA TYR A 104 17.08 -0.97 -6.07
C TYR A 104 16.75 0.28 -5.27
N ALA A 105 16.14 0.11 -4.11
CA ALA A 105 15.98 1.15 -3.11
C ALA A 105 16.40 0.60 -1.74
N THR A 106 17.09 1.42 -0.95
CA THR A 106 17.66 1.00 0.33
C THR A 106 17.10 1.86 1.45
N ILE A 107 16.50 1.20 2.44
CA ILE A 107 16.19 1.79 3.74
C ILE A 107 17.46 1.75 4.58
N LYS A 108 17.94 2.93 4.98
CA LYS A 108 19.09 3.05 5.84
C LYS A 108 18.75 2.59 7.24
N ASN A 109 19.66 1.80 7.80
CA ASN A 109 19.57 1.35 9.15
C ASN A 109 20.06 2.43 10.12
N ALA A 110 19.32 3.54 10.18
CA ALA A 110 19.66 4.67 11.03
C ALA A 110 19.27 4.43 12.50
N ASP A 111 18.19 3.69 12.77
CA ASP A 111 17.56 3.65 14.10
C ASP A 111 16.85 2.31 14.41
N THR A 112 17.57 1.18 14.40
CA THR A 112 17.06 -0.12 14.89
C THR A 112 15.96 -0.84 14.09
N HIS A 113 15.66 -0.40 12.86
CA HIS A 113 14.68 -1.04 11.96
C HIS A 113 15.24 -2.26 11.21
N TYR A 114 15.89 -3.18 11.94
CA TYR A 114 16.57 -4.35 11.38
C TYR A 114 15.60 -5.37 10.79
N ASN A 115 14.34 -5.33 11.22
CA ASN A 115 13.28 -6.24 10.81
C ASN A 115 12.35 -5.61 9.78
N THR A 116 12.94 -4.80 8.90
CA THR A 116 12.22 -4.17 7.80
C THR A 116 11.90 -5.18 6.71
N GLY A 117 10.64 -5.20 6.30
CA GLY A 117 10.17 -5.78 5.05
C GLY A 117 9.28 -4.80 4.29
N PHE A 118 8.89 -5.16 3.07
CA PHE A 118 8.12 -4.27 2.21
C PHE A 118 6.75 -4.87 1.88
N VAL A 119 5.72 -4.04 2.04
CA VAL A 119 4.33 -4.39 1.77
C VAL A 119 3.71 -3.38 0.80
N THR A 120 2.49 -3.65 0.40
CA THR A 120 1.67 -2.79 -0.47
C THR A 120 0.38 -2.43 0.26
N ASN A 121 -0.35 -1.44 -0.26
CA ASN A 121 -1.65 -1.05 0.28
C ASN A 121 -2.78 -2.04 -0.05
N THR A 122 -2.57 -2.95 -1.01
CA THR A 122 -3.60 -3.86 -1.51
C THR A 122 -3.03 -5.18 -2.00
N SER A 123 -3.76 -6.27 -1.72
CA SER A 123 -3.48 -7.62 -2.20
C SER A 123 -3.51 -7.74 -3.73
N THR A 124 -4.13 -6.79 -4.43
CA THR A 124 -4.11 -6.73 -5.90
C THR A 124 -2.75 -6.34 -6.47
N ILE A 125 -1.95 -5.57 -5.73
CA ILE A 125 -0.60 -5.18 -6.13
C ILE A 125 0.43 -6.18 -5.58
N GLY A 126 0.31 -6.55 -4.31
CA GLY A 126 1.27 -7.42 -3.64
C GLY A 126 0.88 -7.75 -2.20
N PRO A 127 1.79 -8.29 -1.37
CA PRO A 127 1.48 -8.60 0.03
C PRO A 127 1.15 -7.33 0.83
N THR A 128 0.21 -7.42 1.77
CA THR A 128 -0.21 -6.29 2.63
C THR A 128 0.24 -6.41 4.07
N SER A 129 0.92 -7.50 4.41
CA SER A 129 1.43 -7.77 5.75
C SER A 129 2.83 -8.36 5.68
N LEU A 130 3.63 -8.07 6.70
CA LEU A 130 4.92 -8.71 6.89
C LEU A 130 4.75 -10.19 7.22
N VAL A 131 5.78 -10.98 6.95
CA VAL A 131 5.96 -12.34 7.47
C VAL A 131 7.35 -12.45 8.08
N TRP A 132 7.48 -13.17 9.19
CA TRP A 132 8.80 -13.34 9.82
C TRP A 132 9.74 -14.15 8.92
N ASN A 133 9.26 -15.33 8.48
CA ASN A 133 10.01 -16.24 7.60
C ASN A 133 9.32 -16.30 6.23
N GLY A 134 9.88 -15.62 5.25
CA GLY A 134 9.46 -15.73 3.85
C GLY A 134 10.29 -16.73 3.04
N GLY A 135 10.03 -16.80 1.75
CA GLY A 135 10.73 -17.73 0.85
C GLY A 135 12.15 -17.26 0.54
N LEU A 136 13.15 -18.07 0.92
CA LEU A 136 14.56 -17.87 0.58
C LEU A 136 14.79 -18.03 -0.93
N TYR A 137 15.53 -17.10 -1.55
CA TYR A 137 15.77 -16.99 -2.99
C TYR A 137 14.50 -16.92 -3.87
N GLN A 138 13.34 -16.71 -3.27
CA GLN A 138 12.09 -16.55 -3.99
C GLN A 138 11.80 -15.08 -4.23
N SER A 139 11.06 -14.79 -5.30
CA SER A 139 10.61 -13.45 -5.62
C SER A 139 9.10 -13.34 -5.44
N THR A 140 8.64 -12.19 -4.95
CA THR A 140 7.23 -11.87 -4.80
C THR A 140 6.72 -11.24 -6.09
N PRO A 141 5.68 -11.78 -6.75
CA PRO A 141 5.07 -11.12 -7.89
C PRO A 141 4.38 -9.83 -7.44
N LEU A 142 4.53 -8.78 -8.24
CA LEU A 142 3.90 -7.49 -8.04
C LEU A 142 3.19 -7.07 -9.33
N TYR A 143 2.02 -6.46 -9.21
CA TYR A 143 1.21 -6.01 -10.35
C TYR A 143 1.01 -4.51 -10.28
N VAL A 144 1.57 -3.79 -11.23
CA VAL A 144 1.57 -2.34 -11.25
C VAL A 144 0.84 -1.83 -12.48
N GLN A 145 0.00 -0.81 -12.28
CA GLN A 145 -0.63 -0.11 -13.38
C GLN A 145 0.37 0.87 -14.01
N VAL A 146 0.51 0.79 -15.32
CA VAL A 146 1.26 1.72 -16.15
C VAL A 146 0.35 2.32 -17.21
N VAL A 147 0.72 3.49 -17.71
CA VAL A 147 0.04 4.17 -18.81
C VAL A 147 0.97 4.30 -20.00
N ASP A 148 0.43 4.14 -21.20
CA ASP A 148 1.16 4.47 -22.43
C ASP A 148 1.04 5.96 -22.78
N THR A 149 1.70 6.37 -23.86
CA THR A 149 1.64 7.74 -24.40
C THR A 149 0.24 8.18 -24.85
N LYS A 150 -0.73 7.26 -24.92
CA LYS A 150 -2.15 7.53 -25.24
C LYS A 150 -3.04 7.48 -23.99
N ASN A 151 -2.46 7.41 -22.80
CA ASN A 151 -3.16 7.29 -21.51
C ASN A 151 -4.03 6.02 -21.39
N ARG A 152 -3.67 4.95 -22.11
CA ARG A 152 -4.31 3.64 -21.94
C ARG A 152 -3.63 2.92 -20.77
N ASN A 153 -4.44 2.32 -19.89
CA ASN A 153 -3.95 1.60 -18.73
C ASN A 153 -3.56 0.16 -19.07
N PHE A 154 -2.42 -0.28 -18.57
CA PHE A 154 -1.93 -1.65 -18.66
C PHE A 154 -1.45 -2.11 -17.29
N ILE A 155 -1.47 -3.42 -17.07
CA ILE A 155 -0.88 -4.03 -15.87
C ILE A 155 0.44 -4.67 -16.28
N VAL A 156 1.52 -4.29 -15.60
CA VAL A 156 2.83 -4.90 -15.74
C VAL A 156 3.10 -5.77 -14.52
N LYS A 157 3.59 -6.98 -14.78
CA LYS A 157 4.08 -7.90 -13.75
C LYS A 157 5.56 -7.64 -13.49
N LEU A 158 5.86 -7.32 -12.24
CA LEU A 158 7.21 -7.16 -11.69
C LEU A 158 7.48 -8.26 -10.66
N TYR A 159 8.74 -8.40 -10.26
CA TYR A 159 9.14 -9.27 -9.16
C TYR A 159 9.96 -8.50 -8.13
N GLY A 160 9.56 -8.60 -6.87
CA GLY A 160 10.22 -7.96 -5.74
C GLY A 160 10.97 -8.95 -4.85
N GLN A 161 12.15 -8.57 -4.39
CA GLN A 161 12.91 -9.27 -3.36
C GLN A 161 13.39 -8.30 -2.30
N ARG A 162 13.62 -8.83 -1.10
CA ARG A 162 14.20 -8.11 0.02
C ARG A 162 15.53 -8.74 0.41
N THR A 163 16.54 -7.92 0.61
CA THR A 163 17.87 -8.30 1.10
C THR A 163 18.22 -7.42 2.28
N ALA A 164 18.81 -7.98 3.34
CA ALA A 164 19.31 -7.21 4.48
C ALA A 164 20.75 -7.61 4.79
N GLY A 165 21.66 -6.64 4.66
CA GLY A 165 23.10 -6.87 4.86
C GLY A 165 23.66 -7.95 3.96
N TYR A 166 24.33 -8.94 4.57
CA TYR A 166 24.95 -10.07 3.88
C TYR A 166 24.04 -11.30 3.78
N CYS A 167 22.79 -11.21 4.23
CA CYS A 167 21.86 -12.32 4.08
C CYS A 167 21.44 -12.48 2.62
N GLU A 168 21.08 -13.71 2.29
CA GLU A 168 20.49 -14.07 1.03
C GLU A 168 19.18 -13.30 0.76
N PRO A 169 18.77 -13.11 -0.51
CA PRO A 169 17.49 -12.52 -0.84
C PRO A 169 16.31 -13.39 -0.38
N TYR A 170 15.25 -12.74 0.11
CA TYR A 170 13.98 -13.37 0.46
C TYR A 170 12.82 -12.73 -0.30
N THR A 171 11.63 -13.32 -0.19
CA THR A 171 10.37 -12.68 -0.61
C THR A 171 10.22 -11.29 0.02
N LEU A 172 9.60 -10.38 -0.72
CA LEU A 172 9.56 -8.94 -0.48
C LEU A 172 9.11 -8.54 0.94
N ASN A 173 8.09 -9.21 1.49
CA ASN A 173 7.49 -8.91 2.79
C ASN A 173 8.15 -9.65 3.97
N THR A 174 9.34 -10.22 3.77
CA THR A 174 10.07 -10.92 4.82
C THR A 174 10.73 -9.93 5.77
N ALA A 175 10.45 -10.08 7.06
CA ALA A 175 10.93 -9.20 8.11
C ALA A 175 12.00 -9.84 9.01
N GLY A 176 12.27 -11.14 8.87
CA GLY A 176 13.36 -11.82 9.59
C GLY A 176 14.69 -11.09 9.34
N ALA A 177 15.32 -10.60 10.39
CA ALA A 177 16.57 -9.86 10.29
C ALA A 177 17.75 -10.78 9.96
N CYS A 178 18.79 -10.19 9.37
CA CYS A 178 20.11 -10.81 9.34
C CYS A 178 20.79 -10.63 10.70
N ASN A 179 21.64 -11.57 11.12
CA ASN A 179 22.29 -11.53 12.45
C ASN A 179 23.13 -10.27 12.68
N SER A 180 23.61 -9.60 11.63
CA SER A 180 24.20 -8.27 11.69
C SER A 180 23.18 -7.25 11.20
N GLY A 181 22.62 -6.49 12.14
CA GLY A 181 21.69 -5.40 11.84
C GLY A 181 22.24 -4.49 10.73
N SER A 182 21.53 -4.42 9.61
CA SER A 182 22.04 -3.88 8.35
C SER A 182 20.95 -3.17 7.55
N ASP A 183 21.40 -2.31 6.63
CA ASP A 183 20.52 -1.68 5.63
C ASP A 183 19.65 -2.74 4.94
N THR A 184 18.38 -2.42 4.75
CA THR A 184 17.44 -3.29 4.04
C THR A 184 17.21 -2.74 2.64
N THR A 185 17.53 -3.55 1.63
CA THR A 185 17.36 -3.21 0.22
C THR A 185 16.20 -3.99 -0.36
N VAL A 186 15.36 -3.29 -1.12
CA VAL A 186 14.39 -3.90 -2.03
C VAL A 186 14.95 -3.87 -3.44
N THR A 187 14.85 -5.02 -4.11
CA THR A 187 15.14 -5.17 -5.54
C THR A 187 13.84 -5.38 -6.28
N ILE A 188 13.58 -4.58 -7.30
CA ILE A 188 12.44 -4.74 -8.22
C ILE A 188 12.98 -5.10 -9.59
N ARG A 189 12.41 -6.15 -10.19
CA ARG A 189 12.80 -6.68 -11.48
C ARG A 189 11.65 -6.67 -12.47
N TYR A 190 11.95 -6.27 -13.69
CA TYR A 190 11.11 -6.47 -14.86
C TYR A 190 11.73 -7.52 -15.77
N ASP A 191 10.90 -8.36 -16.38
CA ASP A 191 11.29 -9.34 -17.37
C ASP A 191 10.20 -9.42 -18.45
N SER A 192 10.61 -9.21 -19.70
CA SER A 192 9.72 -9.17 -20.88
C SER A 192 9.02 -10.51 -21.09
N SER A 193 9.65 -11.64 -20.71
CA SER A 193 9.06 -12.97 -20.82
C SER A 193 7.84 -13.17 -19.91
N ASN A 194 7.70 -12.37 -18.86
CA ASN A 194 6.56 -12.37 -17.94
C ASN A 194 5.47 -11.36 -18.35
N ASN A 195 5.70 -10.61 -19.44
CA ASN A 195 4.86 -9.50 -19.89
C ASN A 195 4.65 -9.57 -21.42
N GLN A 196 4.51 -10.77 -21.98
CA GLN A 196 4.43 -11.01 -23.44
C GLN A 196 3.23 -10.32 -24.11
N ASP A 197 2.17 -10.08 -23.35
CA ASP A 197 0.96 -9.41 -23.84
C ASP A 197 1.06 -7.88 -23.80
N LEU A 198 2.13 -7.32 -23.24
CA LEU A 198 2.38 -5.88 -23.27
C LEU A 198 2.74 -5.48 -24.72
N PRO A 199 1.97 -4.60 -25.39
CA PRO A 199 2.30 -4.19 -26.75
C PRO A 199 3.63 -3.44 -26.82
N ALA A 200 4.17 -3.30 -28.03
CA ALA A 200 5.32 -2.43 -28.25
C ALA A 200 4.94 -0.96 -27.96
N GLY A 201 5.83 -0.24 -27.30
CA GLY A 201 5.60 1.17 -26.95
C GLY A 201 6.25 1.61 -25.64
N GLU A 202 5.97 2.85 -25.28
CA GLU A 202 6.51 3.49 -24.08
C GLU A 202 5.45 3.56 -22.98
N TYR A 203 5.84 3.18 -21.77
CA TYR A 203 4.98 3.05 -20.61
C TYR A 203 5.59 3.71 -19.38
N HIS A 204 4.75 4.39 -18.60
CA HIS A 204 5.12 5.02 -17.34
C HIS A 204 4.18 4.64 -16.21
N GLY A 205 4.70 4.52 -14.99
CA GLY A 205 3.90 4.28 -13.80
C GLY A 205 4.71 4.44 -12.53
N VAL A 206 4.09 4.17 -11.39
CA VAL A 206 4.79 4.16 -10.10
C VAL A 206 4.34 2.94 -9.31
N LEU A 207 5.31 2.11 -8.89
CA LEU A 207 5.08 1.08 -7.90
C LEU A 207 5.30 1.70 -6.52
N HIS A 208 4.24 1.70 -5.70
CA HIS A 208 4.28 2.15 -4.31
C HIS A 208 4.41 0.96 -3.38
N LEU A 209 5.49 0.94 -2.60
CA LEU A 209 5.71 0.03 -1.49
C LEU A 209 5.76 0.82 -0.18
N ILE A 210 5.47 0.12 0.91
CA ILE A 210 5.56 0.62 2.27
C ILE A 210 6.60 -0.23 2.99
N ALA A 211 7.68 0.39 3.44
CA ALA A 211 8.59 -0.24 4.39
C ALA A 211 7.93 -0.25 5.77
N ARG A 212 7.94 -1.42 6.42
CA ARG A 212 7.45 -1.59 7.80
C ARG A 212 8.44 -2.44 8.57
N ASP A 213 8.55 -2.18 9.86
CA ASP A 213 9.34 -2.98 10.78
C ASP A 213 8.44 -3.95 11.55
N TRP A 214 8.95 -5.15 11.84
CA TRP A 214 8.20 -6.19 12.56
C TRP A 214 7.91 -5.84 14.03
N HIS A 215 8.79 -5.06 14.66
CA HIS A 215 8.73 -4.75 16.08
C HIS A 215 8.23 -3.33 16.35
N ASN A 216 8.33 -2.43 15.37
CA ASN A 216 7.84 -1.06 15.47
C ASN A 216 6.61 -0.83 14.58
N ASP A 217 5.43 -1.06 15.15
CA ASP A 217 4.14 -0.84 14.49
C ASP A 217 3.81 0.64 14.23
N ASN A 218 4.61 1.58 14.73
CA ASN A 218 4.40 3.03 14.55
C ASN A 218 5.36 3.65 13.54
N TRP A 219 6.17 2.84 12.86
CA TRP A 219 7.11 3.32 11.84
C TRP A 219 6.74 2.80 10.46
N SER A 220 6.89 3.69 9.47
CA SER A 220 6.88 3.31 8.06
C SER A 220 7.67 4.31 7.22
N GLU A 221 8.15 3.88 6.07
CA GLU A 221 8.66 4.76 5.01
C GLU A 221 8.01 4.41 3.68
N ASN A 222 7.79 5.43 2.84
CA ASN A 222 7.36 5.20 1.47
C ASN A 222 8.55 4.77 0.62
N VAL A 223 8.36 3.74 -0.20
CA VAL A 223 9.37 3.30 -1.17
C VAL A 223 8.75 3.28 -2.55
N ASN A 224 9.14 4.24 -3.38
CA ASN A 224 8.55 4.45 -4.69
C ASN A 224 9.52 4.02 -5.81
N PHE A 225 9.03 3.22 -6.75
CA PHE A 225 9.75 2.92 -7.97
C PHE A 225 9.03 3.58 -9.13
N ASN A 226 9.66 4.62 -9.70
CA ASN A 226 9.22 5.19 -10.97
C ASN A 226 9.53 4.18 -12.07
N ILE A 227 8.52 3.80 -12.84
CA ILE A 227 8.63 2.80 -13.88
C ILE A 227 8.64 3.52 -15.21
N HIS A 228 9.65 3.19 -16.02
CA HIS A 228 9.72 3.56 -17.42
C HIS A 228 10.13 2.34 -18.23
N ILE A 229 9.25 1.93 -19.15
CA ILE A 229 9.45 0.74 -19.97
C ILE A 229 9.25 1.16 -21.42
N ASN A 230 10.30 1.00 -22.21
CA ASN A 230 10.23 1.03 -23.66
C ASN A 230 10.26 -0.40 -24.18
N ASN A 231 9.07 -0.94 -24.47
CA ASN A 231 8.85 -2.32 -24.88
C ASN A 231 8.99 -2.51 -26.39
#